data_AF-A0A8T8SJ95-F1
#
_entry.id   AF-A0A8T8SJ95-F1
#
_cell.length_a   1.000
_cell.length_b   1.000
_cell.length_c   1.000
_cell.angle_alpha   90.00
_cell.angle_beta   90.00
_cell.angle_gamma   90.00
#
_symmetry.space_group_name_H-M   'P 1'
#
loop_
_entity.id
_entity.type
_entity.pdbx_description
1 polymer ?
#
loop_
_entity_poly.entity_id
_entity_poly.type
_entity_poly.pdbx_seq_one_letter_code
_entity_poly.pdbx_strand_id
1 'polypeptide(L)'
;MLIELLQPLKNATSQSFKDSKPTIADMVGTYEDLDDHYRKIEDDEDYSETWREAARRAGVVCSTYYGLADNCRVFYLAVILHPNLLVSGMRSLRWEEEWIGKAEETLRNIFEDRCRCEENEPESQKKSQNPESAKAADTPKSFLLQGNSNAMTSEMYE
;
A
#
# COMPACT_ATOMS: atom_id res chain seq x y z
N MET A 1 28.36 -25.78 -6.16
CA MET A 1 27.41 -26.45 -7.08
C MET A 1 26.05 -26.79 -6.47
N LEU A 2 25.74 -28.03 -6.04
CA LEU A 2 24.36 -28.35 -5.66
C LEU A 2 23.85 -27.50 -4.48
N ILE A 3 24.67 -27.33 -3.45
CA ILE A 3 24.33 -26.48 -2.29
C ILE A 3 24.18 -25.02 -2.74
N GLU A 4 25.06 -24.54 -3.60
CA GLU A 4 25.06 -23.18 -4.10
C GLU A 4 23.85 -22.84 -4.97
N LEU A 5 23.34 -23.82 -5.73
CA LEU A 5 22.12 -23.67 -6.51
C LEU A 5 20.86 -23.69 -5.61
N LEU A 6 20.84 -24.51 -4.56
CA LEU A 6 19.63 -24.75 -3.75
C LEU A 6 19.56 -23.91 -2.47
N GLN A 7 20.69 -23.39 -1.99
CA GLN A 7 20.75 -22.60 -0.76
C GLN A 7 19.93 -21.31 -0.82
N PRO A 8 19.91 -20.54 -1.94
CA PRO A 8 19.03 -19.40 -2.08
C PRO A 8 17.55 -19.77 -1.89
N LEU A 9 17.10 -20.87 -2.51
CA LEU A 9 15.72 -21.38 -2.32
C LEU A 9 15.42 -21.73 -0.88
N LYS A 10 16.34 -22.43 -0.21
CA LYS A 10 16.20 -22.76 1.22
C LYS A 10 16.07 -21.50 2.05
N ASN A 11 16.88 -20.49 1.78
CA ASN A 11 16.91 -19.23 2.51
C ASN A 11 15.62 -18.44 2.28
N ALA A 12 15.21 -18.27 1.02
CA ALA A 12 13.96 -17.63 0.63
C ALA A 12 12.76 -18.27 1.36
N THR A 13 12.62 -19.59 1.22
CA THR A 13 11.58 -20.38 1.90
C THR A 13 11.63 -20.15 3.40
N SER A 14 12.81 -20.24 4.01
CA SER A 14 12.96 -20.05 5.45
C SER A 14 12.58 -18.64 5.90
N GLN A 15 12.92 -17.60 5.14
CA GLN A 15 12.57 -16.21 5.47
C GLN A 15 11.05 -16.02 5.40
N SER A 16 10.43 -16.46 4.31
CA SER A 16 8.98 -16.41 4.11
C SER A 16 8.17 -17.06 5.24
N PHE A 17 8.68 -18.12 5.84
CA PHE A 17 7.99 -18.88 6.90
C PHE A 17 8.45 -18.55 8.33
N LYS A 18 9.54 -17.80 8.51
CA LYS A 18 10.02 -17.38 9.83
C LYS A 18 9.27 -16.18 10.35
N ASP A 19 8.97 -15.22 9.47
CA ASP A 19 8.19 -14.06 9.87
C ASP A 19 6.74 -14.47 10.02
N SER A 20 6.13 -14.12 11.15
CA SER A 20 4.71 -14.41 11.38
C SER A 20 3.79 -13.72 10.36
N LYS A 21 4.32 -12.75 9.58
CA LYS A 21 3.60 -11.90 8.64
C LYS A 21 4.52 -11.47 7.47
N PRO A 22 4.91 -12.38 6.56
CA PRO A 22 5.62 -11.96 5.35
C PRO A 22 4.72 -11.02 4.55
N THR A 23 5.25 -9.86 4.14
CA THR A 23 4.51 -8.96 3.24
C THR A 23 4.77 -9.34 1.79
N ILE A 24 3.85 -8.97 0.90
CA ILE A 24 4.03 -9.18 -0.54
C ILE A 24 5.26 -8.42 -1.04
N ALA A 25 5.57 -7.25 -0.46
CA ALA A 25 6.77 -6.49 -0.78
C ALA A 25 8.07 -7.24 -0.43
N ASP A 26 8.12 -7.95 0.71
CA ASP A 26 9.29 -8.76 1.09
C ASP A 26 9.53 -9.92 0.12
N MET A 27 8.45 -10.50 -0.40
CA MET A 27 8.53 -11.55 -1.41
C MET A 27 9.13 -11.02 -2.71
N VAL A 28 8.83 -9.79 -3.12
CA VAL A 28 9.42 -9.16 -4.31
C VAL A 28 10.94 -9.16 -4.22
N GLY A 29 11.49 -8.60 -3.14
CA GLY A 29 12.95 -8.57 -2.95
C GLY A 29 13.57 -9.96 -2.94
N THR A 30 12.87 -10.93 -2.34
CA THR A 30 13.31 -12.34 -2.33
C THR A 30 13.37 -12.95 -3.73
N TYR A 31 12.41 -12.62 -4.61
CA TYR A 31 12.40 -13.10 -6.00
C TYR A 31 13.50 -12.43 -6.84
N GLU A 32 13.73 -11.13 -6.66
CA GLU A 32 14.84 -10.42 -7.33
C GLU A 32 16.19 -11.03 -6.97
N ASP A 33 16.43 -11.30 -5.67
CA ASP A 33 17.65 -11.95 -5.19
C ASP A 33 17.84 -13.36 -5.81
N LEU A 34 16.75 -14.11 -5.99
CA LEU A 34 16.78 -15.43 -6.63
C LEU A 34 17.09 -15.33 -8.13
N ASP A 35 16.45 -14.42 -8.85
CA ASP A 35 16.67 -14.22 -10.29
C ASP A 35 18.12 -13.80 -10.57
N ASP A 36 18.62 -12.83 -9.81
CA ASP A 36 20.01 -12.38 -9.89
C ASP A 36 21.01 -13.50 -9.61
N HIS A 37 20.71 -14.38 -8.65
CA HIS A 37 21.57 -15.52 -8.32
C HIS A 37 21.63 -16.54 -9.46
N TYR A 38 20.47 -16.90 -10.04
CA TYR A 38 20.45 -17.87 -11.14
C TYR A 38 21.07 -17.33 -12.43
N ARG A 39 20.87 -16.05 -12.74
CA ARG A 39 21.53 -15.40 -13.88
C ARG A 39 23.05 -15.44 -13.75
N LYS A 40 23.58 -15.15 -12.57
CA LYS A 40 25.03 -15.24 -12.31
C LYS A 40 25.57 -16.64 -12.58
N ILE A 41 24.85 -17.70 -12.19
CA ILE A 41 25.27 -19.08 -12.47
C ILE A 41 25.11 -19.44 -13.95
N GLU A 42 24.06 -18.95 -14.62
CA GLU A 42 23.81 -19.19 -16.04
C GLU A 42 24.88 -18.54 -16.93
N ASP A 43 25.32 -17.32 -16.59
CA ASP A 43 26.28 -16.53 -17.36
C ASP A 43 27.74 -16.87 -17.06
N ASP A 44 28.02 -17.57 -15.96
CA ASP A 44 29.37 -17.94 -15.56
C ASP A 44 29.85 -19.21 -16.30
N GLU A 45 30.83 -18.99 -17.20
CA GLU A 45 31.43 -20.03 -18.04
C GLU A 45 32.32 -21.02 -17.26
N ASP A 46 32.69 -20.70 -16.00
CA ASP A 46 33.44 -21.62 -15.15
C ASP A 46 32.55 -22.82 -14.70
N TYR A 47 31.23 -22.68 -14.78
CA TYR A 47 30.30 -23.77 -14.50
C TYR A 47 30.05 -24.67 -15.70
N SER A 48 29.88 -25.97 -15.43
CA SER A 48 29.51 -26.92 -16.49
C SER A 48 28.13 -26.58 -17.07
N GLU A 49 27.96 -26.91 -18.35
CA GLU A 49 26.71 -26.70 -19.08
C GLU A 49 25.48 -27.26 -18.34
N THR A 50 25.62 -28.40 -17.67
CA THR A 50 24.54 -29.00 -16.87
C THR A 50 24.06 -28.09 -15.74
N TRP A 51 24.99 -27.39 -15.06
CA TRP A 51 24.64 -26.49 -13.96
C TRP A 51 24.09 -25.17 -14.46
N ARG A 52 24.64 -24.65 -15.55
CA ARG A 52 24.11 -23.46 -16.23
C ARG A 52 22.68 -23.67 -16.70
N GLU A 53 22.41 -24.82 -17.33
CA GLU A 53 21.06 -25.20 -17.77
C GLU A 53 20.10 -25.45 -16.59
N ALA A 54 20.59 -25.99 -15.48
CA ALA A 54 19.80 -26.13 -14.26
C ALA A 54 19.43 -24.75 -13.66
N ALA A 55 20.37 -23.80 -13.63
CA ALA A 55 20.13 -22.43 -13.20
C ALA A 55 19.15 -21.70 -14.12
N ARG A 56 19.31 -21.82 -15.44
CA ARG A 56 18.36 -21.29 -16.42
C ARG A 56 16.94 -21.80 -16.19
N ARG A 57 16.77 -23.10 -15.96
CA ARG A 57 15.46 -23.69 -15.64
C ARG A 57 14.89 -23.15 -14.33
N ALA A 58 15.72 -22.96 -13.31
CA ALA A 58 15.28 -22.37 -12.05
C ALA A 58 14.82 -20.92 -12.25
N GLY A 59 15.57 -20.11 -13.00
CA GLY A 59 15.20 -18.75 -13.38
C GLY A 59 13.87 -18.66 -14.14
N VAL A 60 13.65 -19.54 -15.13
CA VAL A 60 12.38 -19.60 -15.88
C VAL A 60 11.19 -19.89 -14.95
N VAL A 61 11.36 -20.81 -13.99
CA VAL A 61 10.30 -21.13 -13.02
C VAL A 61 10.04 -19.93 -12.11
N CYS A 62 11.07 -19.29 -11.57
CA CYS A 62 10.95 -18.06 -10.78
C CYS A 62 10.19 -16.97 -11.54
N SER A 63 10.60 -16.68 -12.77
CA SER A 63 9.95 -15.70 -13.66
C SER A 63 8.49 -16.03 -13.95
N THR A 64 8.15 -17.32 -14.13
CA THR A 64 6.76 -17.74 -14.37
C THR A 64 5.86 -17.41 -13.19
N TYR A 65 6.28 -17.75 -11.96
CA TYR A 65 5.48 -17.49 -10.77
C TYR A 65 5.46 -16.01 -10.39
N TYR A 66 6.55 -15.29 -10.62
CA TYR A 66 6.59 -13.84 -10.46
C TYR A 66 5.62 -13.14 -11.42
N GLY A 67 5.63 -13.51 -12.71
CA GLY A 67 4.69 -12.95 -13.70
C GLY A 67 3.22 -13.22 -13.38
N LEU A 68 2.90 -14.30 -12.66
CA LEU A 68 1.54 -14.53 -12.15
C LEU A 68 1.18 -13.58 -11.00
N ALA A 69 2.14 -13.27 -10.12
CA ALA A 69 1.95 -12.30 -9.03
C ALA A 69 1.78 -10.87 -9.58
N ASP A 70 2.55 -10.52 -10.62
CA ASP A 70 2.48 -9.23 -11.32
C ASP A 70 1.13 -8.95 -11.99
N ASN A 71 0.38 -10.00 -12.34
CA ASN A 71 -0.97 -9.84 -12.87
C ASN A 71 -1.99 -9.46 -11.80
N CYS A 72 -1.62 -9.45 -10.52
CA CYS A 72 -2.51 -9.11 -9.42
C CYS A 72 -2.37 -7.63 -9.03
N ARG A 73 -3.48 -6.87 -9.07
CA ARG A 73 -3.52 -5.45 -8.66
C ARG A 73 -3.00 -5.20 -7.23
N VAL A 74 -3.21 -6.16 -6.34
CA VAL A 74 -2.72 -6.12 -4.95
C VAL A 74 -1.20 -6.06 -4.88
N PHE A 75 -0.49 -6.64 -5.84
CA PHE A 75 0.97 -6.63 -5.89
C PHE A 75 1.50 -5.20 -6.08
N TYR A 76 1.02 -4.50 -7.10
CA TYR A 76 1.40 -3.10 -7.33
C TYR A 76 1.09 -2.19 -6.14
N LEU A 77 -0.06 -2.39 -5.49
CA LEU A 77 -0.42 -1.63 -4.29
C LEU A 77 0.50 -1.93 -3.12
N ALA A 78 0.81 -3.21 -2.89
CA ALA A 78 1.69 -3.61 -1.80
C ALA A 78 3.07 -3.00 -1.95
N VAL A 79 3.59 -2.95 -3.19
CA VAL A 79 4.89 -2.35 -3.50
C VAL A 79 4.82 -0.83 -3.33
N ILE A 80 3.89 -0.13 -3.99
CA ILE A 80 3.84 1.35 -4.00
C ILE A 80 3.49 1.96 -2.63
N LEU A 81 2.72 1.25 -1.81
CA LEU A 81 2.34 1.69 -0.45
C LEU A 81 3.36 1.25 0.61
N HIS A 82 4.37 0.47 0.24
CA HIS A 82 5.39 0.07 1.19
C HIS A 82 6.26 1.29 1.57
N PRO A 83 6.47 1.57 2.87
CA PRO A 83 7.15 2.78 3.32
C PRO A 83 8.60 2.91 2.78
N ASN A 84 9.24 1.77 2.50
CA ASN A 84 10.59 1.74 1.94
C ASN A 84 10.63 1.60 0.41
N LEU A 85 9.49 1.37 -0.25
CA LEU A 85 9.40 1.01 -1.67
C LEU A 85 8.43 1.94 -2.44
N LEU A 86 8.47 3.24 -2.13
CA LEU A 86 7.78 4.28 -2.90
C LEU A 86 8.18 4.24 -4.39
N VAL A 87 7.56 5.07 -5.23
CA VAL A 87 7.91 5.21 -6.67
C VAL A 87 9.43 5.38 -6.90
N SER A 88 10.13 6.09 -6.01
CA SER A 88 11.60 6.20 -6.04
C SER A 88 12.32 4.86 -5.80
N GLY A 89 11.75 4.00 -4.95
CA GLY A 89 12.21 2.63 -4.70
C GLY A 89 12.03 1.74 -5.92
N MET A 90 10.86 1.80 -6.58
CA MET A 90 10.62 1.07 -7.84
C MET A 90 11.65 1.43 -8.93
N ARG A 91 11.96 2.72 -9.09
CA ARG A 91 13.03 3.18 -10.00
C ARG A 91 14.42 2.68 -9.59
N SER A 92 14.69 2.62 -8.28
CA SER A 92 15.95 2.09 -7.75
C SER A 92 16.10 0.59 -8.02
N LEU A 93 14.98 -0.13 -8.02
CA LEU A 93 14.87 -1.54 -8.44
C LEU A 93 14.80 -1.73 -9.95
N ARG A 94 14.96 -0.64 -10.74
CA ARG A 94 14.96 -0.65 -12.21
C ARG A 94 13.72 -1.27 -12.83
N TRP A 95 12.57 -1.09 -12.18
CA TRP A 95 11.29 -1.45 -12.78
C TRP A 95 11.09 -0.67 -14.08
N GLU A 96 10.48 -1.33 -15.07
CA GLU A 96 10.13 -0.67 -16.33
C GLU A 96 9.11 0.45 -16.09
N GLU A 97 9.24 1.57 -16.81
CA GLU A 97 8.37 2.73 -16.62
C GLU A 97 6.88 2.41 -16.88
N GLU A 98 6.57 1.45 -17.76
CA GLU A 98 5.20 0.96 -17.96
C GLU A 98 4.61 0.39 -16.66
N TRP A 99 5.43 -0.31 -15.88
CA TRP A 99 5.02 -0.96 -14.63
C TRP A 99 4.81 0.03 -13.50
N ILE A 100 5.68 1.05 -13.44
CA ILE A 100 5.51 2.19 -12.53
C ILE A 100 4.20 2.90 -12.85
N GLY A 101 3.92 3.15 -14.14
CA GLY A 101 2.67 3.75 -14.60
C GLY A 101 1.44 2.93 -14.21
N LYS A 102 1.46 1.61 -14.41
CA LYS A 102 0.38 0.71 -13.98
C LYS A 102 0.14 0.75 -12.48
N ALA A 103 1.20 0.84 -11.68
CA ALA A 103 1.09 0.92 -10.23
C ALA A 103 0.42 2.22 -9.77
N GLU A 104 0.85 3.36 -10.33
CA GLU A 104 0.26 4.66 -10.05
C GLU A 104 -1.21 4.74 -10.49
N GLU A 105 -1.53 4.24 -11.67
CA GLU A 105 -2.91 4.16 -12.19
C GLU A 105 -3.77 3.29 -11.28
N THR A 106 -3.28 2.11 -10.90
CA THR A 106 -4.00 1.19 -10.00
C THR A 106 -4.28 1.83 -8.65
N LEU A 107 -3.29 2.51 -8.06
CA LEU A 107 -3.45 3.24 -6.80
C LEU A 107 -4.49 4.35 -6.91
N ARG A 108 -4.41 5.15 -7.98
CA ARG A 108 -5.34 6.25 -8.22
C ARG A 108 -6.76 5.74 -8.38
N ASN A 109 -6.99 4.75 -9.24
CA ASN A 109 -8.31 4.17 -9.46
C ASN A 109 -8.93 3.65 -8.16
N ILE A 110 -8.15 2.96 -7.32
CA ILE A 110 -8.63 2.44 -6.04
C ILE A 110 -8.94 3.56 -5.04
N PHE A 111 -8.10 4.60 -5.00
CA PHE A 111 -8.36 5.76 -4.16
C PHE A 111 -9.67 6.45 -4.55
N GLU A 112 -9.88 6.68 -5.84
CA GLU A 112 -11.09 7.30 -6.40
C GLU A 112 -12.34 6.46 -6.12
N ASP A 113 -12.26 5.15 -6.30
CA ASP A 113 -13.40 4.23 -6.14
C ASP A 113 -13.77 3.97 -4.67
N ARG A 114 -12.80 3.94 -3.75
CA ARG A 114 -13.00 3.40 -2.39
C ARG A 114 -12.60 4.33 -1.24
N CYS A 115 -11.70 5.27 -1.48
CA CYS A 115 -11.16 6.15 -0.44
C CYS A 115 -11.63 7.60 -0.56
N ARG A 116 -12.11 8.01 -1.73
CA ARG A 116 -12.84 9.27 -1.88
C ARG A 116 -14.18 9.12 -1.17
N CYS A 117 -14.22 9.53 0.10
CA CYS A 117 -15.47 9.81 0.76
C CYS A 117 -16.17 10.91 -0.04
N GLU A 118 -17.27 10.58 -0.71
CA GLU A 118 -18.25 11.63 -1.00
C GLU A 118 -18.65 12.23 0.34
N GLU A 119 -18.45 13.54 0.48
CA GLU A 119 -19.01 14.37 1.53
C GLU A 119 -20.53 14.31 1.40
N ASN A 120 -21.12 13.18 1.79
CA ASN A 120 -22.55 13.07 1.98
C ASN A 120 -22.83 13.81 3.30
N GLU A 121 -22.95 15.13 3.23
CA GLU A 121 -23.82 15.82 4.19
C GLU A 121 -25.15 15.05 4.18
N PRO A 122 -25.66 14.60 5.33
CA PRO A 122 -27.01 14.06 5.34
C PRO A 122 -27.92 15.24 4.97
N GLU A 123 -28.41 15.25 3.74
CA GLU A 123 -29.59 16.01 3.37
C GLU A 123 -30.73 15.53 4.27
N SER A 124 -30.84 16.15 5.44
CA SER A 124 -32.02 16.03 6.29
C SER A 124 -33.14 16.80 5.61
N GLN A 125 -33.78 16.08 4.68
CA GLN A 125 -35.19 16.17 4.29
C GLN A 125 -35.80 17.58 4.33
N LYS A 126 -35.58 18.35 3.25
CA LYS A 126 -36.59 19.32 2.81
C LYS A 126 -37.75 18.59 2.14
N LYS A 127 -38.70 18.05 2.91
CA LYS A 127 -40.07 17.86 2.42
C LYS A 127 -41.09 17.71 3.56
N SER A 128 -41.82 18.79 3.83
CA SER A 128 -43.27 18.69 4.05
C SER A 128 -43.96 19.96 3.55
N GLN A 129 -44.73 19.80 2.47
CA GLN A 129 -45.74 20.70 1.90
C GLN A 129 -46.92 20.78 2.89
N ASN A 130 -47.75 21.81 3.06
CA ASN A 130 -47.96 23.17 2.54
C ASN A 130 -48.98 23.85 3.51
N PRO A 131 -49.73 24.92 3.16
CA PRO A 131 -49.84 26.17 3.89
C PRO A 131 -51.04 26.28 4.85
N GLU A 132 -51.10 27.39 5.60
CA GLU A 132 -52.34 27.96 6.16
C GLU A 132 -52.92 27.30 7.42
N SER A 133 -52.44 27.73 8.59
CA SER A 133 -53.33 28.08 9.72
C SER A 133 -52.59 28.86 10.81
N ALA A 134 -53.29 29.89 11.31
CA ALA A 134 -53.09 30.61 12.55
C ALA A 134 -51.92 31.62 12.66
N LYS A 135 -52.25 32.85 12.23
CA LYS A 135 -51.77 34.12 12.81
C LYS A 135 -51.85 34.12 14.34
N ALA A 136 -50.83 34.65 15.01
CA ALA A 136 -50.89 35.68 16.08
C ALA A 136 -49.75 35.53 17.13
N ALA A 137 -49.34 36.68 17.70
CA ALA A 137 -48.34 36.93 18.76
C ALA A 137 -46.87 36.97 18.26
N ASP A 138 -46.29 38.10 17.86
CA ASP A 138 -46.08 39.41 18.51
C ASP A 138 -44.94 39.43 19.56
N THR A 139 -43.92 40.24 19.22
CA THR A 139 -42.92 40.94 20.06
C THR A 139 -41.71 40.19 20.70
N PRO A 140 -40.60 40.89 21.07
CA PRO A 140 -39.31 40.76 20.36
C PRO A 140 -38.07 40.46 21.25
N LYS A 141 -36.92 40.34 20.57
CA LYS A 141 -35.52 40.22 21.08
C LYS A 141 -35.26 40.81 22.48
N SER A 142 -34.97 39.96 23.46
CA SER A 142 -34.07 40.28 24.58
C SER A 142 -33.65 39.01 25.33
N PHE A 143 -32.49 38.43 25.02
CA PHE A 143 -31.72 37.65 25.99
C PHE A 143 -30.26 37.48 25.54
N LEU A 144 -29.58 38.59 25.26
CA LEU A 144 -28.12 38.62 25.26
C LEU A 144 -27.70 39.87 26.02
N LEU A 145 -27.22 39.65 27.25
CA LEU A 145 -26.30 40.44 28.07
C LEU A 145 -26.77 40.56 29.52
N GLN A 146 -26.33 39.60 30.33
CA GLN A 146 -25.92 39.82 31.72
C GLN A 146 -24.96 38.66 32.03
N GLY A 147 -23.66 38.84 32.20
CA GLY A 147 -22.99 39.89 32.95
C GLY A 147 -22.44 39.24 34.22
N ASN A 148 -21.14 38.91 34.24
CA ASN A 148 -20.19 39.33 35.29
C ASN A 148 -18.88 38.54 35.23
N SER A 149 -17.81 39.27 34.91
CA SER A 149 -16.49 39.08 35.52
C SER A 149 -16.57 39.32 37.02
N ASN A 150 -15.83 38.53 37.80
CA ASN A 150 -14.77 38.97 38.73
C ASN A 150 -14.30 37.74 39.53
N ALA A 151 -13.02 37.36 39.41
CA ALA A 151 -11.93 37.66 40.36
C ALA A 151 -12.02 36.73 41.60
N MET A 152 -10.98 36.13 42.18
CA MET A 152 -9.51 36.13 42.10
C MET A 152 -9.05 35.12 43.19
N THR A 153 -7.73 34.90 43.29
CA THR A 153 -6.94 34.18 44.34
C THR A 153 -6.69 32.68 44.08
N SER A 154 -5.46 32.28 43.70
CA SER A 154 -4.28 32.00 44.56
C SER A 154 -4.51 30.68 45.34
N GLU A 155 -3.72 29.61 45.26
CA GLU A 155 -2.28 29.40 45.44
C GLU A 155 -1.91 28.02 44.81
N MET A 156 -0.76 27.89 44.14
CA MET A 156 0.43 27.12 44.58
C MET A 156 0.12 25.74 45.17
N TYR A 157 0.63 24.67 44.56
CA TYR A 157 1.56 23.70 45.19
C TYR A 157 2.15 22.80 44.10
N GLU A 158 3.46 22.57 44.25
CA GLU A 158 4.35 21.70 43.49
C GLU A 158 3.90 20.23 43.43
#